data_AF-A0A818IM58-F1
#
_entry.id   AF-A0A818IM58-F1
#
_cell.length_a   1.000
_cell.length_b   1.000
_cell.length_c   1.000
_cell.angle_alpha   90.00
_cell.angle_beta   90.00
_cell.angle_gamma   90.00
#
_symmetry.space_group_name_H-M   'P 1'
#
loop_
_entity.id
_entity.type
_entity.pdbx_description
1 polymer ?
#
loop_
_entity_poly.entity_id
_entity_poly.type
_entity_poly.pdbx_seq_one_letter_code
_entity_poly.pdbx_strand_id
1 'polypeptide(L)'
;MINLLLSNKIDIVISIGLVIISIYLLKKFLVRQFIEIKKNNVTNINHDNDDDDDYLFQFNIDKRSLRPSYARFMRRKLQQELTNDSCLCVICCNDRKNIVLLPCRHLCVCVTCSKQLWNNTQKQTCPICRSQVDNLLEIFV
;
A
#
# COMPACT_ATOMS: atom_id res chain seq x y z
N MET A 1 19.38 -43.67 32.86
CA MET A 1 18.55 -42.45 33.05
C MET A 1 18.87 -41.30 32.08
N ILE A 2 20.13 -41.10 31.65
CA ILE A 2 20.52 -39.96 30.79
C ILE A 2 19.94 -40.04 29.36
N ASN A 3 19.88 -41.23 28.76
CA ASN A 3 19.35 -41.42 27.38
C ASN A 3 17.86 -41.09 27.23
N LEU A 4 17.05 -41.29 28.27
CA LEU A 4 15.61 -40.96 28.24
C LEU A 4 15.37 -39.44 28.23
N LEU A 5 16.19 -38.69 28.97
CA LEU A 5 16.13 -37.23 29.02
C LEU A 5 16.68 -36.58 27.73
N LEU A 6 17.66 -37.21 27.08
CA LEU A 6 18.14 -36.76 25.77
C LEU A 6 17.10 -36.99 24.67
N SER A 7 16.46 -38.16 24.63
CA SER A 7 15.40 -38.46 23.65
C SER A 7 14.27 -37.45 23.75
N ASN A 8 13.74 -37.22 24.96
CA ASN A 8 12.63 -36.28 25.17
C ASN A 8 12.97 -34.84 24.75
N LYS A 9 14.22 -34.39 24.92
CA LYS A 9 14.65 -33.07 24.46
C LYS A 9 14.74 -32.99 22.94
N ILE A 10 15.22 -34.05 22.28
CA ILE A 10 15.31 -34.14 20.81
C ILE A 10 13.89 -34.13 20.21
N ASP A 11 12.97 -34.89 20.80
CA ASP A 11 11.57 -34.96 20.36
C ASP A 11 10.86 -33.60 20.46
N ILE A 12 11.13 -32.83 21.53
CA ILE A 12 10.61 -31.46 21.69
C ILE A 12 11.17 -30.52 20.61
N VAL A 13 12.47 -30.58 20.33
CA VAL A 13 13.11 -29.71 19.32
C VAL A 13 12.58 -30.02 17.92
N ILE A 14 12.40 -31.31 17.59
CA ILE A 14 11.80 -31.73 16.32
C ILE A 14 10.35 -31.25 16.22
N SER A 15 9.56 -31.41 17.30
CA SER A 15 8.18 -30.94 17.34
C SER A 15 8.06 -29.42 17.12
N ILE A 16 8.87 -28.62 17.82
CA ILE A 16 8.92 -27.17 17.64
C ILE A 16 9.34 -26.79 16.22
N GLY A 17 10.34 -27.49 15.67
CA GLY A 17 10.79 -27.29 14.29
C GLY A 17 9.66 -27.52 13.27
N LEU A 18 8.90 -28.60 13.41
CA LEU A 18 7.77 -28.92 12.54
C LEU A 18 6.63 -27.90 12.66
N VAL A 19 6.37 -27.38 13.87
CA VAL A 19 5.39 -26.30 14.10
C VAL A 19 5.84 -25.00 13.43
N ILE A 20 7.11 -24.62 13.54
CA ILE A 20 7.63 -23.39 12.90
C ILE A 20 7.58 -23.52 11.37
N ILE A 21 7.99 -24.67 10.83
CA ILE A 21 7.96 -24.95 9.39
C ILE A 21 6.52 -24.90 8.88
N SER A 22 5.57 -25.53 9.58
CA SER A 22 4.15 -25.50 9.20
C SER A 22 3.56 -24.09 9.25
N ILE A 23 3.87 -23.27 10.26
CA ILE A 23 3.47 -21.85 10.33
C ILE A 23 4.06 -21.05 9.17
N TYR A 24 5.34 -21.24 8.84
CA TYR A 24 6.00 -20.54 7.73
C TYR A 24 5.39 -20.92 6.38
N LEU A 25 5.14 -22.21 6.15
CA LEU A 25 4.49 -22.70 4.93
C LEU A 25 3.06 -22.18 4.82
N LEU A 26 2.31 -22.11 5.93
CA LEU A 26 0.96 -21.54 5.95
C LEU A 26 0.98 -20.05 5.61
N LYS A 27 1.87 -19.25 6.21
CA LYS A 27 2.05 -17.84 5.85
C LYS A 27 2.42 -17.66 4.38
N LYS A 28 3.34 -18.47 3.87
CA LYS A 28 3.76 -18.45 2.45
C LYS A 28 2.61 -18.82 1.52
N PHE A 29 1.78 -19.80 1.90
CA PHE A 29 0.60 -20.21 1.14
C PHE A 29 -0.48 -19.12 1.13
N LEU A 30 -0.78 -18.52 2.29
CA LEU A 30 -1.73 -17.41 2.39
C LEU A 30 -1.27 -16.21 1.55
N VAL A 31 0.00 -15.81 1.64
CA VAL A 31 0.55 -14.71 0.82
C VAL A 31 0.41 -15.03 -0.68
N ARG A 32 0.69 -16.27 -1.10
CA ARG A 32 0.49 -16.70 -2.49
C ARG A 32 -0.97 -16.66 -2.92
N GLN A 33 -1.89 -17.12 -2.07
CA GLN A 33 -3.34 -17.04 -2.34
C GLN A 33 -3.80 -15.59 -2.43
N PHE A 34 -3.35 -14.70 -1.56
CA PHE A 34 -3.65 -13.26 -1.63
C PHE A 34 -3.13 -12.61 -2.92
N ILE A 35 -1.93 -12.98 -3.36
CA ILE A 35 -1.35 -12.50 -4.63
C ILE A 35 -2.17 -13.00 -5.82
N GLU A 36 -2.55 -14.29 -5.84
CA GLU A 36 -3.37 -14.87 -6.91
C GLU A 36 -4.81 -14.32 -6.91
N ILE A 37 -5.44 -14.12 -5.75
CA ILE A 37 -6.76 -13.47 -5.64
C ILE A 37 -6.70 -12.04 -6.17
N LYS A 38 -5.64 -11.28 -5.87
CA LYS A 38 -5.45 -9.93 -6.40
C LYS A 38 -5.20 -9.94 -7.91
N LYS A 39 -4.46 -10.94 -8.42
CA LYS A 39 -4.20 -11.12 -9.85
C LYS A 39 -5.47 -11.50 -10.60
N ASN A 40 -6.29 -12.40 -10.04
CA ASN A 40 -7.58 -12.77 -10.59
C ASN A 40 -8.57 -11.60 -10.59
N ASN A 41 -8.60 -10.78 -9.53
CA ASN A 41 -9.42 -9.56 -9.51
C ASN A 41 -8.96 -8.50 -10.52
N VAL A 42 -7.69 -8.52 -10.91
CA VAL A 42 -7.15 -7.65 -11.98
C VAL A 42 -7.44 -8.24 -13.37
N THR A 43 -7.42 -9.58 -13.54
CA THR A 43 -7.71 -10.23 -14.84
C THR A 43 -9.19 -10.46 -15.11
N ASN A 44 -10.07 -10.41 -14.10
CA ASN A 44 -11.53 -10.44 -14.26
C ASN A 44 -12.13 -9.10 -14.74
N ILE A 45 -11.27 -8.12 -15.07
CA ILE A 45 -11.64 -6.86 -15.74
C ILE A 45 -11.26 -6.92 -17.24
N ASN A 46 -11.25 -8.11 -17.83
CA ASN A 46 -11.37 -8.28 -19.28
C ASN A 46 -12.62 -9.16 -19.41
N HIS A 47 -13.73 -8.71 -19.96
CA HIS A 47 -13.96 -8.15 -21.28
C HIS A 47 -15.43 -7.65 -21.18
N ASP A 48 -15.83 -6.49 -21.70
CA ASP A 48 -16.59 -6.47 -22.95
C ASP A 48 -17.07 -5.04 -23.23
N ASN A 49 -17.17 -4.76 -24.53
CA ASN A 49 -17.83 -3.64 -25.20
C ASN A 49 -16.93 -2.45 -25.53
N ASP A 50 -16.51 -2.48 -26.79
CA ASP A 50 -16.12 -1.38 -27.66
C ASP A 50 -17.22 -0.30 -27.76
N ASP A 51 -17.56 0.36 -26.66
CA ASP A 51 -18.37 1.57 -26.66
C ASP A 51 -17.51 2.73 -26.11
N ASP A 52 -16.62 3.21 -26.97
CA ASP A 52 -15.99 4.51 -26.82
C ASP A 52 -17.09 5.58 -26.79
N ASP A 53 -17.22 6.31 -25.68
CA ASP A 53 -17.36 7.79 -25.62
C ASP A 53 -18.23 8.29 -24.46
N ASP A 54 -17.62 8.71 -23.34
CA ASP A 54 -18.22 9.80 -22.54
C ASP A 54 -17.20 10.54 -21.62
N TYR A 55 -16.17 9.86 -21.09
CA TYR A 55 -15.31 10.46 -20.05
C TYR A 55 -14.19 11.41 -20.53
N LEU A 56 -14.07 11.68 -21.84
CA LEU A 56 -13.03 12.58 -22.40
C LEU A 56 -13.43 14.07 -22.36
N PHE A 57 -14.61 14.39 -21.84
CA PHE A 57 -15.14 15.76 -21.84
C PHE A 57 -14.56 16.67 -20.75
N GLN A 58 -13.93 16.13 -19.70
CA GLN A 58 -13.47 16.94 -18.57
C GLN A 58 -12.14 17.69 -18.83
N PHE A 59 -11.36 17.31 -19.85
CA PHE A 59 -9.98 17.80 -20.03
C PHE A 59 -9.71 18.50 -21.38
N ASN A 60 -10.71 18.71 -22.25
CA ASN A 60 -10.53 19.37 -23.56
C ASN A 60 -9.35 18.82 -24.40
N ILE A 61 -9.11 17.50 -24.36
CA ILE A 61 -8.02 16.88 -25.14
C ILE A 61 -8.56 16.45 -26.51
N ASP A 62 -8.01 17.02 -27.58
CA ASP A 62 -8.34 16.66 -28.97
C ASP A 62 -7.97 15.20 -29.26
N LYS A 63 -9.00 14.35 -29.43
CA LYS A 63 -8.87 12.91 -29.70
C LYS A 63 -8.04 12.61 -30.95
N ARG A 64 -7.93 13.55 -31.91
CA ARG A 64 -7.16 13.35 -33.15
C ARG A 64 -5.65 13.31 -32.95
N SER A 65 -5.15 13.86 -31.83
CA SER A 65 -3.71 13.93 -31.53
C SER A 65 -3.20 12.78 -30.65
N LEU A 66 -4.09 11.98 -30.06
CA LEU A 66 -3.72 11.00 -29.05
C LEU A 66 -3.42 9.65 -29.68
N ARG A 67 -2.13 9.30 -29.76
CA ARG A 67 -1.71 7.95 -30.19
C ARG A 67 -2.41 6.90 -29.31
N PRO A 68 -2.89 5.77 -29.87
CA PRO A 68 -3.55 4.71 -29.11
C PRO A 68 -2.75 4.25 -27.87
N SER A 69 -1.42 4.28 -27.99
CA SER A 69 -0.48 3.99 -26.91
C SER A 69 -0.55 5.00 -25.74
N TYR A 70 -0.77 6.28 -26.01
CA TYR A 70 -0.90 7.34 -24.99
C TYR A 70 -2.28 7.33 -24.33
N ALA A 71 -3.35 7.07 -25.07
CA ALA A 71 -4.69 6.86 -24.49
C ALA A 71 -4.69 5.70 -23.48
N ARG A 72 -4.02 4.58 -23.81
CA ARG A 72 -3.84 3.46 -22.88
C ARG A 72 -2.99 3.82 -21.67
N PHE A 73 -1.92 4.61 -21.86
CA PHE A 73 -1.09 5.13 -20.77
C PHE A 73 -1.91 6.02 -19.82
N MET A 74 -2.72 6.93 -20.36
CA MET A 74 -3.58 7.83 -19.59
C MET A 74 -4.69 7.08 -18.87
N ARG A 75 -5.34 6.10 -19.50
CA ARG A 75 -6.32 5.21 -18.84
C ARG A 75 -5.68 4.46 -17.67
N ARG A 76 -4.47 3.91 -17.85
CA ARG A 76 -3.71 3.27 -16.77
C ARG A 76 -3.39 4.25 -15.65
N LYS A 77 -2.91 5.46 -15.98
CA LYS A 77 -2.59 6.50 -14.99
C LYS A 77 -3.82 6.94 -14.19
N LEU A 78 -4.95 7.16 -14.85
CA LEU A 78 -6.22 7.51 -14.22
C LEU A 78 -6.74 6.38 -13.33
N GLN A 79 -6.68 5.13 -13.80
CA GLN A 79 -7.06 3.98 -12.99
C GLN A 79 -6.12 3.77 -11.80
N GLN A 80 -4.84 4.10 -11.96
CA GLN A 80 -3.87 4.14 -10.86
C GLN A 80 -4.21 5.24 -9.86
N GLU A 81 -4.63 6.43 -10.31
CA GLU A 81 -5.05 7.53 -9.44
C GLU A 81 -6.37 7.27 -8.70
N LEU A 82 -7.28 6.49 -9.29
CA LEU A 82 -8.55 6.05 -8.69
C LEU A 82 -8.36 4.93 -7.66
N THR A 83 -7.31 4.11 -7.81
CA THR A 83 -7.03 2.96 -6.94
C THR A 83 -5.78 3.14 -6.08
N ASN A 84 -5.15 4.31 -6.11
CA ASN A 84 -3.93 4.58 -5.36
C ASN A 84 -4.25 4.91 -3.91
N ASP A 85 -4.36 3.86 -3.09
CA ASP A 85 -4.20 3.99 -1.64
C ASP A 85 -2.84 4.62 -1.29
N SER A 86 -1.86 4.56 -2.21
CA SER A 86 -0.58 5.25 -2.07
C SER A 86 -0.70 6.78 -2.04
N CYS A 87 -1.83 7.36 -2.45
CA CYS A 87 -2.13 8.78 -2.30
C CYS A 87 -2.83 9.12 -0.98
N LEU A 88 -3.26 8.13 -0.20
CA LEU A 88 -4.03 8.31 1.03
C LEU A 88 -3.12 8.41 2.27
N CYS A 89 -3.56 9.18 3.26
CA CYS A 89 -2.87 9.37 4.51
C CYS A 89 -2.61 8.01 5.19
N VAL A 90 -1.38 7.77 5.61
CA VAL A 90 -0.99 6.49 6.25
C VAL A 90 -1.58 6.30 7.65
N ILE A 91 -2.22 7.33 8.22
CA ILE A 91 -2.83 7.30 9.55
C ILE A 91 -4.32 7.00 9.44
N CYS A 92 -5.08 7.79 8.68
CA CYS A 92 -6.54 7.58 8.56
C CYS A 92 -6.95 6.69 7.38
N CYS A 93 -6.07 6.46 6.41
CA CYS A 93 -6.35 5.70 5.19
C CYS A 93 -7.59 6.18 4.41
N ASN A 94 -7.98 7.45 4.59
CA ASN A 94 -9.22 8.01 4.04
C ASN A 94 -8.93 9.28 3.22
N ASP A 95 -8.25 10.25 3.82
CA ASP A 95 -7.98 11.54 3.17
C ASP A 95 -6.69 11.47 2.35
N ARG A 96 -6.59 12.28 1.29
CA ARG A 96 -5.35 12.40 0.52
C ARG A 96 -4.22 13.02 1.35
N LYS A 97 -3.00 12.60 1.04
CA LYS A 97 -1.77 13.18 1.61
C LYS A 97 -1.61 14.60 1.07
N ASN A 98 -1.51 15.57 1.97
CA ASN A 98 -1.26 16.96 1.60
C ASN A 98 -0.28 17.67 2.55
N ILE A 99 0.37 16.93 3.45
CA ILE A 99 1.34 17.48 4.40
C ILE A 99 2.71 16.82 4.22
N VAL A 100 3.72 17.66 4.00
CA VAL A 100 5.13 17.29 3.98
C VAL A 100 5.73 17.52 5.37
N LEU A 101 6.37 16.48 5.92
CA LEU A 101 7.04 16.54 7.23
C LEU A 101 8.49 16.97 7.07
N LEU A 102 8.91 18.06 7.70
CA LEU A 102 10.29 18.56 7.66
C LEU A 102 11.06 18.15 8.92
N PRO A 103 12.36 17.80 8.81
CA PRO A 103 13.23 17.95 7.64
C PRO A 103 13.25 16.74 6.68
N CYS A 104 12.58 15.64 7.02
CA CYS A 104 12.68 14.38 6.25
C CYS A 104 12.01 14.41 4.86
N ARG A 105 11.13 15.39 4.59
CA ARG A 105 10.38 15.62 3.35
C ARG A 105 9.43 14.48 2.93
N HIS A 106 8.96 13.66 3.87
CA HIS A 106 7.95 12.65 3.56
C HIS A 106 6.56 13.29 3.47
N LEU A 107 5.89 13.08 2.33
CA LEU A 107 4.47 13.34 2.11
C LEU A 107 3.68 12.08 2.46
N CYS A 108 3.15 12.00 3.69
CA CYS A 108 2.52 10.77 4.17
C CYS A 108 1.25 10.96 4.99
N VAL A 109 0.89 12.19 5.36
CA VAL A 109 -0.31 12.45 6.19
C VAL A 109 -1.20 13.53 5.58
N CYS A 110 -2.48 13.53 5.96
CA CYS A 110 -3.42 14.60 5.65
C CYS A 110 -3.34 15.71 6.69
N VAL A 111 -3.93 16.87 6.39
CA VAL A 111 -3.99 18.05 7.27
C VAL A 111 -4.60 17.71 8.64
N THR A 112 -5.68 16.91 8.67
CA THR A 112 -6.37 16.52 9.90
C THR A 112 -5.47 15.69 10.81
N CYS A 113 -4.85 14.64 10.27
CA CYS A 113 -3.93 13.79 11.03
C CYS A 113 -2.63 14.52 11.41
N SER A 114 -2.17 15.48 10.62
CA SER A 114 -0.98 16.27 10.95
C SER A 114 -1.19 17.14 12.19
N LYS A 115 -2.37 17.74 12.36
CA LYS A 115 -2.73 18.52 13.56
C LYS A 115 -2.76 17.64 14.81
N GLN A 116 -3.28 16.42 14.68
CA GLN A 116 -3.26 15.43 15.78
C GLN A 116 -1.83 15.02 16.15
N LEU A 117 -0.98 14.79 15.14
CA LEU A 117 0.43 14.47 15.33
C LEU A 117 1.17 15.62 16.04
N TRP A 118 0.85 16.86 15.70
CA TRP A 118 1.47 18.06 16.27
C TRP A 118 1.05 18.29 17.73
N ASN A 119 -0.24 18.09 18.03
CA ASN A 119 -0.81 18.29 19.37
C ASN A 119 -0.40 17.20 20.37
N ASN A 120 0.12 16.06 19.89
CA ASN A 120 0.64 15.01 20.76
C ASN A 120 2.05 15.35 21.24
N THR A 121 2.16 15.77 22.50
CA THR A 121 3.41 16.20 23.15
C THR A 121 4.46 15.08 23.30
N GLN A 122 4.09 13.80 23.12
CA GLN A 122 5.00 12.70 23.42
C GLN A 122 5.91 12.24 22.28
N LYS A 123 5.64 12.58 21.00
CA LYS A 123 6.57 12.36 19.87
C LYS A 123 6.04 12.94 18.55
N GLN A 124 6.59 14.07 18.12
CA GLN A 124 6.44 14.59 16.76
C GLN A 124 7.45 13.87 15.84
N THR A 125 7.13 12.66 15.40
CA THR A 125 8.02 11.87 14.53
C THR A 125 7.34 11.46 13.23
N CYS A 126 8.12 11.38 12.15
CA CYS A 126 7.64 10.94 10.86
C CYS A 126 7.18 9.47 10.90
N PRO A 127 5.95 9.13 10.44
CA PRO A 127 5.48 7.74 10.39
C PRO A 127 6.31 6.83 9.47
N ILE A 128 7.03 7.40 8.50
CA ILE A 128 7.81 6.65 7.52
C ILE A 128 9.23 6.37 8.03
N CYS A 129 9.95 7.41 8.43
CA CYS A 129 11.38 7.29 8.76
C CYS A 129 11.72 7.52 10.24
N ARG A 130 10.71 7.83 11.07
CA ARG A 130 10.83 8.09 12.51
C ARG A 130 11.73 9.28 12.90
N SER A 131 12.22 10.06 11.93
CA SER A 131 12.91 11.32 12.19
C SER A 131 11.98 12.29 12.93
N GLN A 132 12.56 13.11 13.80
CA GLN A 132 11.85 14.20 14.45
C GLN A 132 11.30 15.17 13.39
N VAL A 133 10.08 15.63 13.62
CA VAL A 133 9.38 16.58 12.75
C VAL A 133 9.45 17.94 13.41
N ASP A 134 10.13 18.88 12.74
CA ASP A 134 10.33 20.23 13.24
C ASP A 134 9.32 21.21 12.65
N ASN A 135 8.78 20.92 11.46
CA ASN A 135 7.85 21.77 10.73
C ASN A 135 6.95 20.95 9.79
N LEU A 136 5.79 21.51 9.47
CA LEU A 136 4.82 20.96 8.52
C LEU A 136 4.65 21.92 7.34
N LEU A 137 4.64 21.41 6.12
CA LEU A 137 4.32 22.17 4.91
C LEU A 137 3.09 21.57 4.25
N GLU A 138 2.03 22.37 4.10
CA GLU A 138 0.83 21.98 3.38
C GLU A 138 0.99 22.26 1.88
N ILE A 139 0.60 21.29 1.05
CA ILE A 139 0.58 21.39 -0.40
C ILE A 139 -0.86 21.40 -0.90
N PHE A 140 -1.14 22.30 -1.85
CA PHE A 140 -2.42 22.37 -2.54
C PHE A 140 -2.24 21.75 -3.92
N VAL A 141 -3.08 20.76 -4.25
CA VAL A 141 -3.08 20.02 -5.52
C VAL A 141 -4.44 20.17 -6.16
#